data_AF-A0A5Y8U624-F1
#
_entry.id   AF-A0A5Y8U624-F1
#
_cell.length_a   1.000
_cell.length_b   1.000
_cell.length_c   1.000
_cell.angle_alpha   90.00
_cell.angle_beta   90.00
_cell.angle_gamma   90.00
#
_symmetry.space_group_name_H-M   'P 1'
#
loop_
_entity.id
_entity.type
_entity.pdbx_description
1 polymer ?
#
loop_
_entity_poly.entity_id
_entity_poly.type
_entity_poly.pdbx_seq_one_letter_code
_entity_poly.pdbx_strand_id
1 'polypeptide(L)'
;QISKAINENILATKQGLEQDAKAVKESVETVGVVESGNLTARITANPRNPQLIELKNVLNKLLDVLQARVGSDMNAIHKIFEEYKSLDFRNKLENASGSVELTTNALGDEIVKMLKQSSDFANA
;
A
#
# COMPACT_ATOMS: atom_id res chain seq x y z
N GLN A 1 -6.56 -34.56 -37.93
CA GLN A 1 -7.38 -33.73 -37.03
C GLN A 1 -6.89 -33.80 -35.57
N ILE A 2 -6.67 -34.99 -35.02
CA ILE A 2 -6.15 -35.20 -33.65
C ILE A 2 -4.82 -34.46 -33.40
N SER A 3 -3.84 -34.54 -34.30
CA SER A 3 -2.53 -33.86 -34.13
C SER A 3 -2.64 -32.34 -34.06
N LYS A 4 -3.60 -31.73 -34.76
CA LYS A 4 -3.83 -30.27 -34.72
C LYS A 4 -4.41 -29.85 -33.37
N ALA A 5 -5.43 -30.57 -32.89
CA ALA A 5 -6.04 -30.32 -31.58
C ALA A 5 -5.05 -30.52 -30.43
N ILE A 6 -4.16 -31.51 -30.52
CA ILE A 6 -3.08 -31.70 -29.54
C ILE A 6 -2.13 -30.50 -29.54
N ASN A 7 -1.69 -30.04 -30.72
CA ASN A 7 -0.80 -28.90 -30.83
C ASN A 7 -1.41 -27.59 -30.29
N GLU A 8 -2.70 -27.37 -30.55
CA GLU A 8 -3.45 -26.22 -30.01
C GLU A 8 -3.52 -26.28 -28.48
N ASN A 9 -3.77 -27.45 -27.89
CA ASN A 9 -3.77 -27.62 -26.43
C ASN A 9 -2.39 -27.38 -25.82
N ILE A 10 -1.31 -27.90 -26.43
CA ILE A 10 0.06 -27.68 -25.95
C ILE A 10 0.38 -26.18 -25.92
N LEU A 11 0.02 -25.45 -26.98
CA LEU A 11 0.23 -24.00 -27.04
C LEU A 11 -0.57 -23.27 -25.96
N ALA A 12 -1.84 -23.64 -25.77
CA ALA A 12 -2.69 -23.04 -24.74
C ALA A 12 -2.16 -23.29 -23.33
N THR A 13 -1.66 -24.51 -23.04
CA THR A 13 -1.02 -24.84 -21.76
C THR A 13 0.25 -24.04 -21.56
N LYS A 14 1.12 -23.93 -22.58
CA LYS A 14 2.35 -23.13 -22.50
C LYS A 14 2.05 -21.67 -22.16
N GLN A 15 1.11 -21.05 -22.88
CA GLN A 15 0.70 -19.67 -22.61
C GLN A 15 0.10 -19.51 -21.20
N GLY A 16 -0.62 -20.52 -20.70
CA GLY A 16 -1.14 -20.50 -19.35
C GLY A 16 -0.06 -20.52 -18.28
N LEU A 17 0.93 -21.39 -18.44
CA LEU A 17 2.08 -21.45 -17.52
C LEU A 17 2.89 -20.15 -17.53
N GLU A 18 3.05 -19.51 -18.69
CA GLU A 18 3.72 -18.21 -18.80
C GLU A 18 2.93 -17.09 -18.08
N GLN A 19 1.60 -17.07 -18.19
CA GLN A 19 0.74 -16.12 -17.46
C GLN A 19 0.80 -16.34 -15.95
N ASP A 20 0.76 -17.60 -15.52
CA ASP A 20 0.86 -17.97 -14.10
C ASP A 20 2.22 -17.57 -13.51
N ALA A 21 3.32 -17.85 -14.22
CA ALA A 21 4.66 -17.45 -13.81
C ALA A 21 4.81 -15.93 -13.70
N LYS A 22 4.21 -15.18 -14.63
CA LYS A 22 4.19 -13.72 -14.59
C LYS A 22 3.47 -13.20 -13.34
N ALA A 23 2.31 -13.79 -13.00
CA ALA A 23 1.55 -13.39 -11.82
C ALA A 23 2.33 -13.64 -10.52
N VAL A 24 3.04 -14.77 -10.41
CA VAL A 24 3.91 -15.05 -9.27
C VAL A 24 5.04 -14.02 -9.16
N LYS A 25 5.72 -13.70 -10.27
CA LYS A 25 6.80 -12.71 -10.30
C LYS A 25 6.33 -11.33 -9.87
N GLU A 26 5.22 -10.84 -10.44
CA GLU A 26 4.65 -9.53 -10.08
C GLU A 26 4.17 -9.51 -8.61
N SER A 27 3.69 -10.64 -8.07
CA SER A 27 3.32 -10.74 -6.65
C SER A 27 4.53 -10.47 -5.75
N VAL A 28 5.69 -11.07 -6.06
CA VAL A 28 6.94 -10.83 -5.32
C VAL A 28 7.40 -9.37 -5.46
N GLU A 29 7.33 -8.82 -6.68
CA GLU A 29 7.70 -7.42 -6.93
C GLU A 29 6.79 -6.44 -6.17
N THR A 30 5.48 -6.72 -6.14
CA THR A 30 4.49 -5.91 -5.41
C THR A 30 4.81 -5.89 -3.91
N VAL A 31 5.17 -7.05 -3.32
CA VAL A 31 5.60 -7.12 -1.93
C VAL A 31 6.84 -6.27 -1.69
N GLY A 32 7.84 -6.30 -2.57
CA GLY A 32 9.03 -5.45 -2.45
C GLY A 32 8.70 -3.95 -2.47
N VAL A 33 7.74 -3.53 -3.30
CA VAL A 33 7.26 -2.13 -3.32
C VAL A 33 6.56 -1.76 -2.00
N VAL A 34 5.75 -2.66 -1.45
CA VAL A 34 5.10 -2.48 -0.16
C VAL A 34 6.11 -2.40 0.98
N GLU A 35 7.14 -3.25 0.97
CA GLU A 35 8.25 -3.22 1.94
C GLU A 35 9.05 -1.91 1.87
N SER A 36 9.14 -1.31 0.68
CA SER A 36 9.75 0.03 0.51
C SER A 36 8.86 1.18 1.00
N GLY A 37 7.66 0.88 1.51
CA GLY A 37 6.75 1.82 2.17
C GLY A 37 5.57 2.28 1.33
N ASN A 38 5.45 1.86 0.07
CA ASN A 38 4.32 2.23 -0.78
C ASN A 38 3.17 1.21 -0.68
N LEU A 39 2.13 1.57 0.06
CA LEU A 39 0.96 0.72 0.28
C LEU A 39 -0.09 0.81 -0.83
N THR A 40 0.13 1.62 -1.88
CA THR A 40 -0.78 1.71 -3.04
C THR A 40 -0.50 0.64 -4.09
N ALA A 41 0.57 -0.15 -3.95
CA ALA A 41 0.96 -1.18 -4.91
C ALA A 41 -0.09 -2.29 -4.99
N ARG A 42 -0.36 -2.82 -6.19
CA ARG A 42 -1.31 -3.92 -6.41
C ARG A 42 -0.81 -4.85 -7.49
N ILE A 43 -1.17 -6.13 -7.36
CA ILE A 43 -0.90 -7.17 -8.35
C ILE A 43 -1.92 -7.02 -9.47
N THR A 44 -1.48 -6.79 -10.71
CA THR A 44 -2.36 -6.51 -11.85
C THR A 44 -2.43 -7.67 -12.85
N ALA A 45 -1.39 -8.50 -12.94
CA ALA A 45 -1.34 -9.70 -13.75
C ALA A 45 -2.50 -10.63 -13.44
N ASN A 46 -3.00 -11.30 -14.47
CA ASN A 46 -4.12 -12.23 -14.37
C ASN A 46 -3.62 -13.63 -14.70
N PRO A 47 -3.40 -14.49 -13.69
CA PRO A 47 -3.06 -15.89 -13.92
C PRO A 47 -4.27 -16.65 -14.48
N ARG A 48 -4.02 -17.81 -15.08
CA ARG A 48 -5.07 -18.77 -15.47
C ARG A 48 -5.38 -19.77 -14.37
N ASN A 49 -4.39 -20.08 -13.52
CA ASN A 49 -4.60 -20.97 -12.41
C ASN A 49 -5.60 -20.35 -11.40
N PRO A 50 -6.75 -20.99 -11.12
CA PRO A 50 -7.76 -20.46 -10.23
C PRO A 50 -7.26 -20.16 -8.81
N GLN A 51 -6.31 -20.95 -8.30
CA GLN A 51 -5.72 -20.73 -6.98
C GLN A 51 -4.82 -19.50 -6.96
N LEU A 52 -4.12 -19.21 -8.06
CA LEU A 52 -3.34 -17.97 -8.18
C LEU A 52 -4.23 -16.75 -8.35
N ILE A 53 -5.40 -16.88 -8.98
CA ILE A 53 -6.41 -15.81 -9.05
C ILE A 53 -6.92 -15.49 -7.64
N GLU A 54 -7.27 -16.53 -6.87
CA GLU A 54 -7.70 -16.37 -5.47
C GLU A 54 -6.60 -15.71 -4.63
N LEU A 55 -5.36 -16.20 -4.74
CA LEU A 55 -4.22 -15.64 -4.02
C LEU A 55 -4.01 -14.16 -4.34
N LYS A 56 -4.01 -13.78 -5.64
CA LYS A 56 -3.97 -12.37 -6.07
C LYS A 56 -5.04 -11.54 -5.38
N ASN A 57 -6.28 -12.02 -5.39
CA ASN A 57 -7.42 -11.27 -4.86
C ASN A 57 -7.31 -11.09 -3.35
N VAL A 58 -6.89 -12.13 -2.62
CA VAL A 58 -6.66 -12.06 -1.17
C VAL A 58 -5.53 -11.09 -0.85
N LEU A 59 -4.42 -11.14 -1.59
CA LEU A 59 -3.29 -10.22 -1.41
C LEU A 59 -3.69 -8.78 -1.70
N ASN A 60 -4.36 -8.50 -2.82
CA ASN A 60 -4.81 -7.15 -3.12
C ASN A 60 -5.80 -6.62 -2.08
N LYS A 61 -6.71 -7.47 -1.58
CA LYS A 61 -7.62 -7.11 -0.47
C LYS A 61 -6.87 -6.80 0.82
N LEU A 62 -5.81 -7.56 1.14
CA LEU A 62 -4.94 -7.25 2.27
C LEU A 62 -4.31 -5.86 2.10
N LEU A 63 -3.79 -5.56 0.91
CA LEU A 63 -3.19 -4.26 0.62
C LEU A 63 -4.20 -3.11 0.67
N ASP A 64 -5.45 -3.32 0.22
CA ASP A 64 -6.55 -2.36 0.38
C ASP A 64 -6.83 -2.05 1.85
N VAL A 65 -6.86 -3.08 2.69
CA VAL A 65 -7.04 -2.92 4.14
C VAL A 65 -5.87 -2.15 4.75
N LEU A 66 -4.64 -2.51 4.41
CA LEU A 66 -3.46 -1.80 4.92
C LEU A 66 -3.46 -0.33 4.50
N GLN A 67 -3.76 -0.03 3.24
CA GLN A 67 -3.82 1.34 2.75
C GLN A 67 -4.92 2.15 3.46
N ALA A 68 -6.11 1.59 3.65
CA ALA A 68 -7.21 2.28 4.32
C ALA A 68 -6.95 2.50 5.82
N ARG A 69 -6.26 1.56 6.48
CA ARG A 69 -5.97 1.63 7.92
C ARG A 69 -4.75 2.49 8.21
N VAL A 70 -3.69 2.33 7.44
CA VAL A 70 -2.40 3.00 7.68
C VAL A 70 -2.34 4.29 6.86
N GLY A 71 -2.31 4.16 5.54
CA GLY A 71 -2.06 5.27 4.63
C GLY A 71 -1.49 4.81 3.31
N SER A 72 -1.10 5.76 2.47
CA SER A 72 -0.53 5.48 1.14
C SER A 72 1.00 5.31 1.18
N ASP A 73 1.70 6.11 1.98
CA ASP A 73 3.16 6.15 2.04
C ASP A 73 3.66 6.09 3.49
N MET A 74 4.24 4.94 3.86
CA MET A 74 4.80 4.73 5.19
C MET A 74 6.02 5.61 5.48
N ASN A 75 6.77 6.01 4.45
CA ASN A 75 7.95 6.86 4.63
C ASN A 75 7.53 8.28 4.99
N ALA A 76 6.47 8.78 4.36
CA ALA A 76 5.88 10.08 4.71
C ALA A 76 5.38 10.09 6.16
N ILE A 77 4.68 9.03 6.57
CA ILE A 77 4.23 8.85 7.97
C ILE A 77 5.42 8.84 8.93
N HIS A 78 6.45 8.06 8.63
CA HIS A 78 7.64 7.96 9.48
C HIS A 78 8.35 9.32 9.62
N LYS A 79 8.48 10.07 8.52
CA LYS A 79 9.08 11.41 8.54
C LYS A 79 8.34 12.35 9.50
N ILE A 80 7.01 12.39 9.42
CA ILE A 80 6.18 13.21 10.31
C ILE A 80 6.33 12.79 11.77
N PHE A 81 6.43 11.49 12.05
CA PHE A 81 6.70 11.02 13.41
C PHE A 81 8.07 11.46 13.95
N GLU A 82 9.14 11.44 13.14
CA GLU A 82 10.44 11.95 13.59
C GLU A 82 10.42 13.47 13.82
N GLU A 83 9.71 14.23 13.00
CA GLU A 83 9.50 15.66 13.22
C GLU A 83 8.76 15.92 14.55
N TYR A 84 7.67 15.20 14.81
CA TYR A 84 6.88 15.34 16.05
C TYR A 84 7.69 14.93 17.29
N LYS A 85 8.53 13.89 17.17
CA LYS A 85 9.47 13.47 18.22
C LYS A 85 10.52 14.54 18.53
N SER A 86 10.89 15.36 17.55
CA SER A 86 11.75 16.55 17.73
C SER A 86 10.99 17.80 18.20
N LEU A 87 9.70 17.66 18.55
CA LEU A 87 8.78 18.73 18.94
C LEU A 87 8.47 19.74 17.82
N ASP A 88 8.71 19.37 16.56
CA ASP A 88 8.34 20.16 15.39
C ASP A 88 6.99 19.68 14.85
N PHE A 89 5.93 20.43 15.13
CA PHE A 89 4.55 20.10 14.74
C PHE A 89 4.06 20.94 13.55
N ARG A 90 4.96 21.60 12.82
CA ARG A 90 4.56 22.52 11.74
C ARG A 90 4.03 21.80 10.50
N ASN A 91 4.55 20.61 10.22
CA ASN A 91 4.20 19.85 9.03
C ASN A 91 3.10 18.82 9.32
N LYS A 92 2.48 18.36 8.23
CA LYS A 92 1.40 17.36 8.22
C LYS A 92 1.52 16.45 7.02
N LEU A 93 0.84 15.32 7.08
CA LEU A 93 0.68 14.42 5.96
C LEU A 93 -0.32 15.03 4.96
N GLU A 94 0.16 15.34 3.76
CA GLU A 94 -0.72 15.77 2.66
C GLU A 94 -1.50 14.59 2.10
N ASN A 95 -2.73 14.85 1.61
CA ASN A 95 -3.61 13.83 1.02
C ASN A 95 -3.86 12.61 1.93
N ALA A 96 -3.80 12.82 3.25
CA ALA A 96 -4.07 11.79 4.24
C ALA A 96 -5.44 11.14 3.98
N SER A 97 -5.42 9.83 3.80
CA SER A 97 -6.61 9.02 3.52
C SER A 97 -6.70 7.79 4.40
N GLY A 98 -5.56 7.32 4.91
CA GLY A 98 -5.49 6.25 5.89
C GLY A 98 -5.86 6.72 7.30
N SER A 99 -6.39 5.81 8.11
CA SER A 99 -6.80 6.14 9.49
C SER A 99 -5.62 6.64 10.34
N VAL A 100 -4.42 6.06 10.19
CA VAL A 100 -3.21 6.52 10.90
C VAL A 100 -2.76 7.89 10.39
N GLU A 101 -2.75 8.13 9.07
CA GLU A 101 -2.41 9.45 8.51
C GLU A 101 -3.34 10.55 9.05
N LEU A 102 -4.65 10.32 9.01
CA LEU A 102 -5.67 11.26 9.48
C LEU A 102 -5.54 11.54 10.98
N THR A 103 -5.34 10.48 11.78
CA THR A 103 -5.16 10.60 13.23
C THR A 103 -3.90 11.39 13.56
N THR A 104 -2.81 11.15 12.83
CA THR A 104 -1.54 11.86 13.01
C THR A 104 -1.71 13.36 12.80
N ASN A 105 -2.38 13.76 11.71
CA ASN A 105 -2.67 15.17 11.44
C ASN A 105 -3.53 15.81 12.53
N ALA A 106 -4.58 15.11 12.99
CA ALA A 106 -5.45 15.60 14.05
C ALA A 106 -4.70 15.80 15.38
N LEU A 107 -3.79 14.88 15.73
CA LEU A 107 -2.95 15.01 16.92
C LEU A 107 -1.98 16.19 16.79
N GLY A 108 -1.33 16.35 15.63
CA GLY A 108 -0.47 17.50 15.37
C GLY A 108 -1.20 18.83 15.53
N ASP A 109 -2.42 18.92 15.00
CA ASP A 109 -3.29 20.08 15.15
C ASP A 109 -3.62 20.42 16.60
N GLU A 110 -3.99 19.41 17.39
CA GLU A 110 -4.34 19.63 18.80
C GLU A 110 -3.10 20.05 19.62
N ILE A 111 -1.92 19.50 19.32
CA ILE A 111 -0.66 19.91 19.96
C ILE A 111 -0.35 21.38 19.64
N VAL A 112 -0.41 21.77 18.37
CA VAL A 112 -0.17 23.18 17.97
C VAL A 112 -1.15 24.11 18.67
N LYS A 113 -2.42 23.72 18.78
CA LYS A 113 -3.44 24.49 19.49
C LYS A 113 -3.14 24.62 20.99
N MET A 114 -2.77 23.54 21.67
CA MET A 114 -2.36 23.58 23.08
C MET A 114 -1.15 24.50 23.30
N LEU A 115 -0.13 24.42 22.44
CA LEU A 115 1.07 25.26 22.52
C LEU A 115 0.74 26.75 22.35
N LYS A 116 -0.13 27.10 21.39
CA LYS A 116 -0.60 28.48 21.20
C LYS A 116 -1.33 29.00 22.42
N GLN A 117 -2.28 28.23 22.96
CA GLN A 117 -3.02 28.61 24.17
C GLN A 117 -2.10 28.83 25.37
N SER A 118 -1.12 27.94 25.56
CA SER A 118 -0.13 28.11 26.63
C SER A 118 0.73 29.36 26.44
N SER A 119 1.11 29.68 25.20
CA SER A 119 1.86 30.89 24.86
C SER A 119 1.02 32.15 25.12
N ASP A 120 -0.25 32.16 24.71
CA ASP A 120 -1.15 33.29 24.92
C ASP A 120 -1.35 33.57 26.41
N PHE A 121 -1.50 32.52 27.23
CA PHE A 121 -1.60 32.66 28.69
C PHE A 121 -0.32 33.22 29.33
N ALA A 122 0.86 32.79 28.87
CA ALA A 122 2.14 33.25 29.41
C ALA A 122 2.46 34.71 29.05
N ASN A 123 1.85 35.24 27.98
CA ASN A 123 2.06 36.61 27.50
C ASN A 123 0.94 37.58 27.89
N ALA A 124 -0.07 37.12 28.64
CA ALA A 124 -1.16 37.93 29.19
C ALA A 124 -0.80 38.50 30.58
#